data_AF-A0A5E8CH02-F1
#
_entry.id   AF-A0A5E8CH02-F1
#
_cell.length_a   1.000
_cell.length_b   1.000
_cell.length_c   1.000
_cell.angle_alpha   90.00
_cell.angle_beta   90.00
_cell.angle_gamma   90.00
#
_symmetry.space_group_name_H-M   'P 1'
#
loop_
_entity.id
_entity.type
_entity.pdbx_description
1 polymer ?
#
loop_
_entity_poly.entity_id
_entity_poly.type
_entity_poly.pdbx_seq_one_letter_code
_entity_poly.pdbx_strand_id
1 'polypeptide(L)'
;MNKIFLSLLTIIPFIFLKKKNHNDYKIIGNNKLLINKVERYMNNDGKNKLSNMYFSIQVSIYLIYNLLFLQKYETEIIEFGSGNETFHLEFIKNDAYKKKNFDKIVFYSPGLVETKIDPIISSHINYFSSKGYSFCIFWKCGAIKKENNFHLIAKPENFMEALRQIISRGYLNVFLMGISAGSYNIFKYMTSQTIEENVRASIIIAGTLELNDNLNNMPEIWKKYFSHRLKSRANQSLNCPLFSKNDDLVTIINKINDLTDINLKHESEVEKRIVNKINVPCLFLNSIDDPIVKVFNNEHYPILDSDNFIRVDTKLGGHGLYMKLENWKFNFCLFSTNIANNFFENFIQS
;
A
#
# COMPACT_ATOMS: atom_id res chain seq x y z
N MET A 1 -5.96 -11.98 -31.02
CA MET A 1 -4.88 -11.08 -30.54
C MET A 1 -3.58 -11.49 -31.22
N ASN A 2 -2.91 -10.58 -31.92
CA ASN A 2 -1.79 -10.92 -32.81
C ASN A 2 -0.58 -11.44 -32.01
N LYS A 3 -0.16 -12.70 -32.26
CA LYS A 3 1.06 -13.30 -31.66
C LYS A 3 2.33 -12.45 -31.87
N ILE A 4 2.32 -11.62 -32.92
CA ILE A 4 3.37 -10.66 -33.27
C ILE A 4 3.45 -9.49 -32.28
N PHE A 5 2.31 -9.04 -31.74
CA PHE A 5 2.28 -7.93 -30.77
C PHE A 5 2.80 -8.39 -29.40
N LEU A 6 2.50 -9.62 -28.98
CA LEU A 6 3.06 -10.24 -27.76
C LEU A 6 4.58 -10.46 -27.86
N SER A 7 5.11 -10.79 -29.05
CA SER A 7 6.54 -11.01 -29.25
C SER A 7 7.33 -9.71 -29.26
N LEU A 8 6.83 -8.64 -29.88
CA LEU A 8 7.46 -7.31 -29.79
C LEU A 8 7.49 -6.75 -28.36
N LEU A 9 6.43 -6.99 -27.58
CA LEU A 9 6.37 -6.57 -26.17
C LEU A 9 7.27 -7.36 -25.23
N THR A 10 7.65 -8.58 -25.59
CA THR A 10 8.57 -9.41 -24.80
C THR A 10 10.03 -9.12 -25.15
N ILE A 11 10.34 -8.71 -26.38
CA ILE A 11 11.72 -8.47 -26.83
C ILE A 11 12.31 -7.14 -26.29
N ILE A 12 11.52 -6.08 -26.22
CA ILE A 12 12.01 -4.73 -25.83
C ILE A 12 12.48 -4.67 -24.36
N PRO A 13 11.78 -5.25 -23.37
CA PRO A 13 12.28 -5.38 -22.01
C PRO A 13 13.60 -6.17 -21.91
N PHE A 14 13.75 -7.22 -22.73
CA PHE A 14 14.85 -8.18 -22.65
C PHE A 14 16.23 -7.56 -22.91
N ILE A 15 16.30 -6.55 -23.78
CA ILE A 15 17.55 -5.84 -24.10
C ILE A 15 18.02 -4.98 -22.91
N PHE A 16 17.09 -4.48 -22.09
CA PHE A 16 17.38 -3.63 -20.92
C PHE A 16 17.55 -4.41 -19.60
N LEU A 17 17.26 -5.73 -19.57
CA LEU A 17 17.33 -6.58 -18.38
C LEU A 17 18.76 -7.00 -17.95
N LYS A 18 19.82 -6.52 -18.64
CA LYS A 18 21.18 -7.05 -18.46
C LYS A 18 21.99 -6.51 -17.27
N LYS A 19 21.48 -5.54 -16.51
CA LYS A 19 22.15 -5.07 -15.27
C LYS A 19 21.55 -5.76 -14.04
N LYS A 20 22.17 -6.85 -13.62
CA LYS A 20 21.91 -7.50 -12.32
C LYS A 20 22.54 -6.61 -11.23
N ASN A 21 21.72 -5.87 -10.49
CA ASN A 21 22.18 -5.20 -9.28
C ASN A 21 22.01 -6.13 -8.08
N HIS A 22 22.95 -6.09 -7.14
CA HIS A 22 22.74 -6.67 -5.81
C HIS A 22 21.73 -5.79 -5.06
N ASN A 23 20.86 -6.43 -4.27
CA ASN A 23 19.94 -5.70 -3.41
C ASN A 23 20.73 -5.10 -2.24
N ASP A 24 21.14 -3.84 -2.36
CA ASP A 24 21.57 -3.10 -1.18
C ASP A 24 20.31 -2.70 -0.41
N TYR A 25 20.26 -3.08 0.86
CA TYR A 25 19.18 -2.70 1.76
C TYR A 25 19.75 -2.17 3.06
N LYS A 26 18.95 -1.34 3.73
CA LYS A 26 19.23 -0.83 5.07
C LYS A 26 18.05 -1.16 5.97
N ILE A 27 18.31 -1.89 7.05
CA ILE A 27 17.32 -2.15 8.10
C ILE A 27 17.54 -1.10 9.19
N ILE A 28 16.47 -0.47 9.63
CA ILE A 28 16.45 0.60 10.63
C ILE A 28 15.42 0.22 11.69
N GLY A 29 15.85 0.12 12.95
CA GLY A 29 14.98 -0.14 14.10
C GLY A 29 15.81 -0.39 15.36
N ASN A 30 15.15 -0.47 16.51
CA ASN A 30 15.79 -0.73 17.81
C ASN A 30 15.50 -2.13 18.38
N ASN A 31 14.37 -2.74 18.00
CA ASN A 31 14.01 -4.05 18.49
C ASN A 31 14.91 -5.12 17.85
N LYS A 32 15.90 -5.60 18.59
CA LYS A 32 16.85 -6.64 18.15
C LYS A 32 16.16 -7.90 17.64
N LEU A 33 15.03 -8.30 18.23
CA LEU A 33 14.28 -9.47 17.77
C LEU A 33 13.66 -9.22 16.39
N LEU A 34 13.04 -8.05 16.17
CA LEU A 34 12.49 -7.67 14.86
C LEU A 34 13.59 -7.55 13.81
N ILE A 35 14.70 -6.89 14.17
CA ILE A 35 15.86 -6.73 13.29
C ILE A 35 16.39 -8.11 12.89
N ASN A 36 16.64 -9.00 13.85
CA ASN A 36 17.13 -10.35 13.56
C ASN A 36 16.17 -11.15 12.67
N LYS A 37 14.85 -11.03 12.91
CA LYS A 37 13.82 -11.68 12.09
C LYS A 37 13.86 -11.17 10.63
N VAL A 38 13.93 -9.86 10.44
CA VAL A 38 14.00 -9.24 9.11
C VAL A 38 15.35 -9.50 8.43
N GLU A 39 16.46 -9.38 9.15
CA GLU A 39 17.82 -9.67 8.66
C GLU A 39 17.97 -11.11 8.19
N ARG A 40 17.46 -12.08 8.95
CA ARG A 40 17.50 -13.50 8.56
C ARG A 40 16.79 -13.72 7.22
N TYR A 41 15.63 -13.09 7.01
CA TYR A 41 14.94 -13.14 5.73
C TYR A 41 15.76 -12.46 4.63
N MET A 42 16.22 -11.23 4.86
CA MET A 42 16.94 -10.46 3.84
C MET A 42 18.24 -11.14 3.40
N ASN A 43 18.93 -11.82 4.32
CA ASN A 43 20.16 -12.57 4.07
C ASN A 43 19.98 -13.90 3.33
N ASN A 44 18.81 -14.55 3.45
CA ASN A 44 18.56 -15.86 2.83
C ASN A 44 17.75 -15.71 1.54
N ASP A 45 16.60 -15.03 1.62
CA ASP A 45 15.56 -15.02 0.59
C ASP A 45 15.43 -13.64 -0.08
N GLY A 46 15.85 -12.57 0.59
CA GLY A 46 15.86 -11.19 0.06
C GLY A 46 16.99 -10.89 -0.93
N LYS A 47 17.96 -11.80 -1.08
CA LYS A 47 19.08 -11.72 -2.04
C LYS A 47 18.68 -11.96 -3.49
N ASN A 48 17.42 -12.30 -3.76
CA ASN A 48 16.92 -12.52 -5.10
C ASN A 48 17.20 -11.30 -6.00
N LYS A 49 17.91 -11.53 -7.11
CA LYS A 49 18.25 -10.48 -8.10
C LYS A 49 16.96 -9.96 -8.73
N LEU A 50 16.52 -8.76 -8.34
CA LEU A 50 15.50 -8.04 -9.10
C LEU A 50 16.21 -7.27 -10.20
N SER A 51 15.65 -7.32 -11.40
CA SER A 51 16.10 -6.47 -12.49
C SER A 51 15.50 -5.09 -12.29
N ASN A 52 16.33 -4.07 -12.07
CA ASN A 52 15.92 -2.67 -12.15
C ASN A 52 15.66 -2.35 -13.63
N MET A 53 14.48 -2.72 -14.13
CA MET A 53 14.00 -2.21 -15.41
C MET A 53 13.80 -0.70 -15.30
N TYR A 54 14.15 0.04 -16.34
CA TYR A 54 13.82 1.47 -16.42
C TYR A 54 12.34 1.69 -16.14
N PHE A 55 12.06 2.63 -15.24
CA PHE A 55 10.72 2.93 -14.72
C PHE A 55 9.67 3.12 -15.82
N SER A 56 10.02 3.79 -16.92
CA SER A 56 9.14 3.98 -18.08
C SER A 56 8.66 2.65 -18.68
N ILE A 57 9.53 1.64 -18.73
CA ILE A 57 9.18 0.30 -19.21
C ILE A 57 8.27 -0.40 -18.20
N GLN A 58 8.49 -0.17 -16.89
CA GLN A 58 7.61 -0.69 -15.83
C GLN A 58 6.19 -0.18 -15.97
N VAL A 59 6.03 1.13 -16.21
CA VAL A 59 4.73 1.75 -16.46
C VAL A 59 4.07 1.18 -17.72
N SER A 60 4.81 1.04 -18.82
CA SER A 60 4.27 0.47 -20.06
C SER A 60 3.80 -0.98 -19.86
N ILE A 61 4.58 -1.81 -19.18
CA ILE A 61 4.21 -3.20 -18.86
C ILE A 61 2.98 -3.23 -17.95
N TYR A 62 2.96 -2.42 -16.90
CA TYR A 62 1.83 -2.30 -15.99
C TYR A 62 0.55 -1.91 -16.74
N LEU A 63 0.61 -0.93 -17.65
CA LEU A 63 -0.54 -0.51 -18.45
C LEU A 63 -1.03 -1.62 -19.38
N ILE A 64 -0.13 -2.35 -20.03
CA ILE A 64 -0.49 -3.45 -20.94
C ILE A 64 -1.08 -4.62 -20.15
N TYR A 65 -0.50 -4.93 -19.00
CA TYR A 65 -0.99 -5.98 -18.12
C TYR A 65 -2.38 -5.65 -17.57
N ASN A 66 -2.59 -4.41 -17.14
CA ASN A 66 -3.91 -3.87 -16.79
C ASN A 66 -4.95 -4.10 -17.89
N LEU A 67 -4.59 -3.78 -19.13
CA LEU A 67 -5.54 -3.80 -20.24
C LEU A 67 -5.84 -5.23 -20.75
N LEU A 68 -4.86 -6.14 -20.70
CA LEU A 68 -4.95 -7.43 -21.39
C LEU A 68 -5.02 -8.65 -20.46
N PHE A 69 -4.51 -8.56 -19.24
CA PHE A 69 -4.23 -9.72 -18.39
C PHE A 69 -4.77 -9.59 -16.97
N LEU A 70 -5.57 -8.56 -16.69
CA LEU A 70 -6.13 -8.36 -15.36
C LEU A 70 -7.13 -9.49 -15.04
N GLN A 71 -6.79 -10.27 -14.02
CA GLN A 71 -7.65 -11.32 -13.51
C GLN A 71 -8.91 -10.72 -12.89
N LYS A 72 -10.07 -11.26 -13.23
CA LYS A 72 -11.33 -10.94 -12.54
C LYS A 72 -11.46 -11.86 -11.33
N TYR A 73 -11.74 -11.26 -10.18
CA TYR A 73 -12.00 -11.99 -8.94
C TYR A 73 -13.50 -12.02 -8.69
N GLU A 74 -13.98 -13.15 -8.17
CA GLU A 74 -15.30 -13.19 -7.58
C GLU A 74 -15.20 -12.55 -6.19
N THR A 75 -16.06 -11.58 -5.92
CA THR A 75 -15.99 -10.79 -4.68
C THR A 75 -17.33 -10.71 -3.97
N GLU A 76 -17.28 -10.49 -2.67
CA GLU A 76 -18.41 -10.10 -1.86
C GLU A 76 -18.15 -8.68 -1.35
N ILE A 77 -19.04 -7.75 -1.66
CA ILE A 77 -18.91 -6.35 -1.24
C ILE A 77 -19.89 -6.12 -0.08
N ILE A 78 -19.36 -5.65 1.04
CA ILE A 78 -20.17 -5.08 2.11
C ILE A 78 -20.05 -3.57 2.03
N GLU A 79 -21.19 -2.91 1.90
CA GLU A 79 -21.27 -1.47 2.00
C GLU A 79 -21.61 -1.06 3.43
N PHE A 80 -20.89 -0.08 3.96
CA PHE A 80 -21.18 0.53 5.24
C PHE A 80 -20.80 2.01 5.22
N GLY A 81 -21.26 2.77 6.20
CA GLY A 81 -21.02 4.21 6.23
C GLY A 81 -21.44 4.87 7.53
N SER A 82 -20.83 6.02 7.81
CA SER A 82 -21.21 6.89 8.91
C SER A 82 -21.43 8.30 8.35
N GLY A 83 -22.58 8.89 8.69
CA GLY A 83 -22.99 10.19 8.18
C GLY A 83 -23.16 10.19 6.66
N ASN A 84 -22.34 10.96 5.96
CA ASN A 84 -22.41 11.13 4.51
C ASN A 84 -21.34 10.33 3.75
N GLU A 85 -20.51 9.52 4.42
CA GLU A 85 -19.46 8.75 3.76
C GLU A 85 -19.87 7.30 3.56
N THR A 86 -19.56 6.75 2.37
CA THR A 86 -19.75 5.33 2.05
C THR A 86 -18.41 4.63 1.83
N PHE A 87 -18.22 3.51 2.50
CA PHE A 87 -17.06 2.64 2.40
C PHE A 87 -17.48 1.23 2.00
N HIS A 88 -16.60 0.54 1.29
CA HIS A 88 -16.77 -0.87 0.94
C HIS A 88 -15.67 -1.71 1.56
N LEU A 89 -16.08 -2.89 2.03
CA LEU A 89 -15.22 -4.04 2.24
C LEU A 89 -15.42 -5.00 1.09
N GLU A 90 -14.42 -5.12 0.22
CA GLU A 90 -14.42 -6.08 -0.88
C GLU A 90 -13.65 -7.34 -0.48
N PHE A 91 -14.38 -8.40 -0.10
CA PHE A 91 -13.82 -9.71 0.22
C PHE A 91 -13.59 -10.51 -1.06
N ILE A 92 -12.37 -11.04 -1.20
CA ILE A 92 -12.03 -11.91 -2.33
C ILE A 92 -12.48 -13.34 -2.03
N LYS A 93 -13.35 -13.90 -2.88
CA LYS A 93 -13.81 -15.29 -2.75
C LYS A 93 -12.77 -16.28 -3.28
N ASN A 94 -11.67 -16.44 -2.56
CA ASN A 94 -10.63 -17.42 -2.82
C ASN A 94 -10.91 -18.78 -2.14
N ASP A 95 -10.02 -19.76 -2.27
CA ASP A 95 -10.22 -21.09 -1.67
C ASP A 95 -10.28 -21.05 -0.13
N ALA A 96 -9.52 -20.16 0.52
CA ALA A 96 -9.56 -20.00 1.98
C ALA A 96 -10.94 -19.49 2.42
N TYR A 97 -11.46 -18.46 1.74
CA TYR A 97 -12.80 -17.93 1.92
C TYR A 97 -13.88 -19.01 1.65
N LYS A 98 -13.77 -19.76 0.54
CA LYS A 98 -14.74 -20.81 0.16
C LYS A 98 -14.78 -21.96 1.16
N LYS A 99 -13.62 -22.33 1.72
CA LYS A 99 -13.51 -23.35 2.76
C LYS A 99 -13.93 -22.84 4.15
N LYS A 100 -14.32 -21.56 4.28
CA LYS A 100 -14.66 -20.88 5.54
C LYS A 100 -13.56 -21.05 6.60
N ASN A 101 -12.30 -21.08 6.16
CA ASN A 101 -11.16 -21.14 7.07
C ASN A 101 -10.81 -19.73 7.54
N PHE A 102 -11.54 -19.25 8.54
CA PHE A 102 -11.46 -17.87 9.02
C PHE A 102 -10.31 -17.62 10.01
N ASP A 103 -9.16 -18.26 9.81
CA ASP A 103 -8.05 -18.06 10.73
C ASP A 103 -7.32 -16.73 10.46
N LYS A 104 -6.87 -16.51 9.20
CA LYS A 104 -6.03 -15.36 8.84
C LYS A 104 -6.52 -14.58 7.62
N ILE A 105 -6.46 -13.25 7.71
CA ILE A 105 -6.86 -12.32 6.64
C ILE A 105 -5.89 -11.16 6.50
N VAL A 106 -5.60 -10.78 5.25
CA VAL A 106 -4.98 -9.49 4.92
C VAL A 106 -6.07 -8.45 4.72
N PHE A 107 -6.07 -7.42 5.57
CA PHE A 107 -6.91 -6.24 5.45
C PHE A 107 -6.14 -5.13 4.75
N TYR A 108 -6.49 -4.87 3.49
CA TYR A 108 -5.70 -4.09 2.56
C TYR A 108 -6.28 -2.68 2.36
N SER A 109 -5.49 -1.66 2.64
CA SER A 109 -5.79 -0.26 2.33
C SER A 109 -4.99 0.19 1.11
N PRO A 110 -5.65 0.47 -0.02
CA PRO A 110 -5.01 0.85 -1.26
C PRO A 110 -4.57 2.33 -1.25
N GLY A 111 -3.78 2.72 -2.24
CA GLY A 111 -3.37 4.10 -2.50
C GLY A 111 -4.51 5.00 -2.99
N LEU A 112 -4.19 6.29 -3.20
CA LEU A 112 -5.12 7.38 -3.52
C LEU A 112 -6.11 7.08 -4.64
N VAL A 113 -5.67 6.31 -5.63
CA VAL A 113 -6.29 6.24 -6.96
C VAL A 113 -6.83 4.86 -7.29
N GLU A 114 -6.82 3.96 -6.32
CA GLU A 114 -7.20 2.57 -6.46
C GLU A 114 -8.61 2.36 -5.87
N THR A 115 -9.57 2.06 -6.73
CA THR A 115 -10.98 1.72 -6.41
C THR A 115 -11.40 0.38 -6.98
N LYS A 116 -10.47 -0.27 -7.68
CA LYS A 116 -10.66 -1.51 -8.40
C LYS A 116 -9.40 -2.32 -8.21
N ILE A 117 -9.55 -3.63 -8.21
CA ILE A 117 -8.42 -4.55 -8.24
C ILE A 117 -7.59 -4.24 -9.50
N ASP A 118 -6.40 -3.68 -9.32
CA ASP A 118 -5.42 -3.42 -10.37
C ASP A 118 -4.33 -4.52 -10.34
N PRO A 119 -3.30 -4.49 -11.20
CA PRO A 119 -2.24 -5.50 -11.21
C PRO A 119 -1.43 -5.59 -9.92
N ILE A 120 -1.29 -4.49 -9.18
CA ILE A 120 -0.59 -4.47 -7.88
C ILE A 120 -1.44 -5.23 -6.86
N ILE A 121 -2.70 -4.84 -6.71
CA ILE A 121 -3.66 -5.49 -5.81
C ILE A 121 -3.85 -6.95 -6.21
N SER A 122 -4.01 -7.25 -7.50
CA SER A 122 -4.10 -8.62 -8.03
C SER A 122 -2.86 -9.45 -7.68
N SER A 123 -1.66 -8.87 -7.77
CA SER A 123 -0.42 -9.54 -7.35
C SER A 123 -0.43 -9.86 -5.85
N HIS A 124 -0.91 -8.93 -5.01
CA HIS A 124 -1.07 -9.15 -3.57
C HIS A 124 -2.09 -10.24 -3.26
N ILE A 125 -3.29 -10.15 -3.85
CA ILE A 125 -4.36 -11.15 -3.69
C ILE A 125 -3.83 -12.54 -4.05
N ASN A 126 -3.22 -12.69 -5.24
CA ASN A 126 -2.73 -13.98 -5.71
C ASN A 126 -1.66 -14.54 -4.79
N TYR A 127 -0.71 -13.71 -4.37
CA TYR A 127 0.35 -14.13 -3.47
C TYR A 127 -0.20 -14.59 -2.12
N PHE A 128 -0.96 -13.76 -1.42
CA PHE A 128 -1.44 -14.09 -0.07
C PHE A 128 -2.48 -15.21 -0.07
N SER A 129 -3.33 -15.28 -1.11
CA SER A 129 -4.25 -16.42 -1.28
C SER A 129 -3.48 -17.74 -1.42
N SER A 130 -2.36 -17.74 -2.16
CA SER A 130 -1.50 -18.93 -2.29
C SER A 130 -0.82 -19.35 -0.97
N LYS A 131 -0.74 -18.44 0.01
CA LYS A 131 -0.22 -18.67 1.37
C LYS A 131 -1.32 -18.96 2.40
N GLY A 132 -2.56 -19.15 1.94
CA GLY A 132 -3.70 -19.51 2.76
C GLY A 132 -4.34 -18.34 3.51
N TYR A 133 -4.10 -17.09 3.10
CA TYR A 133 -4.79 -15.93 3.65
C TYR A 133 -6.11 -15.66 2.90
N SER A 134 -7.14 -15.28 3.63
CA SER A 134 -8.22 -14.48 3.06
C SER A 134 -7.72 -13.07 2.74
N PHE A 135 -8.43 -12.36 1.87
CA PHE A 135 -8.06 -11.00 1.46
C PHE A 135 -9.31 -10.11 1.42
N CYS A 136 -9.24 -8.95 2.07
CA CYS A 136 -10.29 -7.95 2.05
C CYS A 136 -9.70 -6.57 1.73
N ILE A 137 -10.30 -5.87 0.77
CA ILE A 137 -9.88 -4.53 0.37
C ILE A 137 -10.83 -3.51 1.00
N PHE A 138 -10.24 -2.49 1.63
CA PHE A 138 -10.95 -1.34 2.15
C PHE A 138 -10.81 -0.17 1.19
N TRP A 139 -11.92 0.27 0.58
CA TRP A 139 -11.90 1.52 -0.18
C TRP A 139 -13.12 2.37 0.10
N LYS A 140 -12.95 3.67 -0.08
CA LYS A 140 -14.03 4.65 -0.03
C LYS A 140 -14.73 4.75 -1.38
N CYS A 141 -16.04 4.65 -1.40
CA CYS A 141 -16.83 4.70 -2.64
C CYS A 141 -17.25 6.12 -3.01
N GLY A 142 -17.45 6.99 -2.02
CA GLY A 142 -17.83 8.38 -2.25
C GLY A 142 -18.61 8.96 -1.08
N ALA A 143 -19.41 9.97 -1.38
CA ALA A 143 -20.35 10.57 -0.44
C ALA A 143 -21.80 10.31 -0.85
N ILE A 144 -22.66 10.02 0.13
CA ILE A 144 -24.11 9.76 -0.04
C ILE A 144 -24.83 11.05 -0.45
N LYS A 145 -24.31 12.21 -0.02
CA LYS A 145 -24.86 13.55 -0.30
C LYS A 145 -23.82 14.45 -0.95
N LYS A 146 -24.29 15.56 -1.51
CA LYS A 146 -23.41 16.62 -2.03
C LYS A 146 -22.69 17.29 -0.87
N GLU A 147 -21.37 17.16 -0.88
CA GLU A 147 -20.50 17.75 0.12
C GLU A 147 -19.49 18.67 -0.54
N ASN A 148 -19.18 19.77 0.14
CA ASN A 148 -18.10 20.67 -0.25
C ASN A 148 -16.72 20.15 0.18
N ASN A 149 -16.66 18.99 0.84
CA ASN A 149 -15.43 18.38 1.34
C ASN A 149 -15.27 16.98 0.72
N PHE A 150 -14.06 16.63 0.32
CA PHE A 150 -13.70 15.29 -0.14
C PHE A 150 -12.67 14.74 0.84
N HIS A 151 -12.98 13.58 1.44
CA HIS A 151 -12.05 12.82 2.24
C HIS A 151 -11.55 11.62 1.40
N LEU A 152 -10.24 11.52 1.17
CA LEU A 152 -9.48 10.41 0.62
C LEU A 152 -9.17 9.31 1.65
N ILE A 153 -8.92 9.71 2.89
CA ILE A 153 -8.49 8.86 4.00
C ILE A 153 -9.69 8.71 4.94
N ALA A 154 -9.96 7.49 5.37
CA ALA A 154 -11.03 7.24 6.32
C ALA A 154 -10.68 7.84 7.69
N LYS A 155 -11.71 8.32 8.38
CA LYS A 155 -11.60 8.61 9.82
C LYS A 155 -11.29 7.31 10.58
N PRO A 156 -10.57 7.38 11.72
CA PRO A 156 -10.23 6.20 12.52
C PRO A 156 -11.45 5.32 12.83
N GLU A 157 -12.61 5.93 13.11
CA GLU A 157 -13.84 5.23 13.48
C GLU A 157 -14.38 4.37 12.34
N ASN A 158 -14.29 4.85 11.09
CA ASN A 158 -14.71 4.10 9.92
C ASN A 158 -13.79 2.91 9.65
N PHE A 159 -12.47 3.07 9.90
CA PHE A 159 -11.52 1.97 9.77
C PHE A 159 -11.70 0.91 10.88
N MET A 160 -11.99 1.35 12.11
CA MET A 160 -12.35 0.46 13.23
C MET A 160 -13.63 -0.33 12.95
N GLU A 161 -14.66 0.33 12.41
CA GLU A 161 -15.91 -0.34 12.04
C GLU A 161 -15.67 -1.41 10.96
N ALA A 162 -14.87 -1.09 9.94
CA ALA A 162 -14.44 -2.07 8.95
C ALA A 162 -13.76 -3.30 9.57
N LEU A 163 -12.84 -3.08 10.53
CA LEU A 163 -12.16 -4.15 11.24
C LEU A 163 -13.12 -5.01 12.05
N ARG A 164 -14.08 -4.40 12.76
CA ARG A 164 -15.10 -5.14 13.52
C ARG A 164 -15.97 -6.00 12.63
N GLN A 165 -16.29 -5.55 11.40
CA GLN A 165 -17.00 -6.38 10.42
C GLN A 165 -16.15 -7.54 9.90
N ILE A 166 -14.83 -7.37 9.81
CA ILE A 166 -13.92 -8.49 9.52
C ILE A 166 -13.91 -9.47 10.70
N ILE A 167 -13.72 -8.98 11.92
CA ILE A 167 -13.65 -9.82 13.12
C ILE A 167 -14.97 -10.56 13.38
N SER A 168 -16.12 -9.91 13.18
CA SER A 168 -17.45 -10.53 13.36
C SER A 168 -17.72 -11.68 12.39
N ARG A 169 -16.97 -11.77 11.30
CA ARG A 169 -16.97 -12.91 10.37
C ARG A 169 -16.12 -14.09 10.85
N GLY A 170 -15.48 -13.97 12.01
CA GLY A 170 -14.70 -15.03 12.65
C GLY A 170 -13.20 -14.96 12.41
N TYR A 171 -12.68 -13.88 11.79
CA TYR A 171 -11.24 -13.74 11.55
C TYR A 171 -10.45 -13.49 12.84
N LEU A 172 -9.61 -14.45 13.23
CA LEU A 172 -8.85 -14.39 14.48
C LEU A 172 -7.51 -13.66 14.35
N ASN A 173 -6.92 -13.68 13.14
CA ASN A 173 -5.62 -13.11 12.83
C ASN A 173 -5.73 -12.13 11.65
N VAL A 174 -5.83 -10.84 11.96
CA VAL A 174 -5.94 -9.76 10.99
C VAL A 174 -4.58 -9.09 10.78
N PHE A 175 -4.13 -9.05 9.52
CA PHE A 175 -2.88 -8.42 9.11
C PHE A 175 -3.17 -7.19 8.26
N LEU A 176 -2.70 -6.03 8.70
CA LEU A 176 -2.96 -4.78 7.99
C LEU A 176 -1.91 -4.57 6.89
N MET A 177 -2.33 -4.17 5.69
CA MET A 177 -1.42 -3.82 4.60
C MET A 177 -1.84 -2.50 3.95
N GLY A 178 -0.97 -1.50 4.00
CA GLY A 178 -1.27 -0.15 3.49
C GLY A 178 -0.26 0.25 2.46
N ILE A 179 -0.73 0.69 1.29
CA ILE A 179 0.15 1.07 0.18
C ILE A 179 -0.04 2.53 -0.17
N SER A 180 1.07 3.26 -0.38
CA SER A 180 1.02 4.68 -0.73
C SER A 180 0.12 5.41 0.29
N ALA A 181 -0.89 6.16 -0.14
CA ALA A 181 -1.80 6.82 0.80
C ALA A 181 -2.66 5.89 1.67
N GLY A 182 -2.81 4.61 1.32
CA GLY A 182 -3.43 3.63 2.21
C GLY A 182 -2.66 3.46 3.52
N SER A 183 -1.39 3.86 3.57
CA SER A 183 -0.59 3.90 4.80
C SER A 183 -1.22 4.79 5.87
N TYR A 184 -1.86 5.89 5.48
CA TYR A 184 -2.44 6.84 6.43
C TYR A 184 -3.63 6.26 7.18
N ASN A 185 -4.45 5.42 6.54
CA ASN A 185 -5.54 4.73 7.22
C ASN A 185 -4.98 3.84 8.34
N ILE A 186 -3.90 3.11 8.04
CA ILE A 186 -3.24 2.24 9.01
C ILE A 186 -2.57 3.03 10.12
N PHE A 187 -1.85 4.12 9.81
CA PHE A 187 -1.24 4.96 10.83
C PHE A 187 -2.28 5.61 11.75
N LYS A 188 -3.35 6.19 11.20
CA LYS A 188 -4.46 6.74 11.99
C LYS A 188 -5.07 5.68 12.91
N TYR A 189 -5.26 4.46 12.40
CA TYR A 189 -5.75 3.36 13.22
C TYR A 189 -4.76 2.95 14.31
N MET A 190 -3.51 2.63 13.98
CA MET A 190 -2.49 2.12 14.91
C MET A 190 -2.10 3.12 16.00
N THR A 191 -2.35 4.42 15.79
CA THR A 191 -2.10 5.47 16.77
C THR A 191 -3.34 5.86 17.57
N SER A 192 -4.47 5.19 17.33
CA SER A 192 -5.71 5.35 18.11
C SER A 192 -5.57 4.72 19.51
N GLN A 193 -6.46 5.09 20.43
CA GLN A 193 -6.38 4.66 21.83
C GLN A 193 -6.66 3.16 22.02
N THR A 194 -7.39 2.54 21.10
CA THR A 194 -7.87 1.17 21.19
C THR A 194 -7.62 0.45 19.88
N ILE A 195 -6.90 -0.66 19.97
CA ILE A 195 -6.63 -1.57 18.86
C ILE A 195 -7.33 -2.89 19.15
N GLU A 196 -7.90 -3.48 18.11
CA GLU A 196 -8.61 -4.75 18.21
C GLU A 196 -7.59 -5.87 18.41
N GLU A 197 -7.82 -6.75 19.39
CA GLU A 197 -6.86 -7.80 19.79
C GLU A 197 -6.55 -8.81 18.68
N ASN A 198 -7.41 -8.90 17.66
CA ASN A 198 -7.22 -9.75 16.49
C ASN A 198 -6.19 -9.18 15.50
N VAL A 199 -5.80 -7.91 15.64
CA VAL A 199 -4.78 -7.29 14.78
C VAL A 199 -3.38 -7.72 15.24
N ARG A 200 -2.71 -8.52 14.43
CA ARG A 200 -1.42 -9.16 14.78
C ARG A 200 -0.20 -8.36 14.35
N ALA A 201 -0.24 -7.81 13.14
CA ALA A 201 0.85 -7.07 12.56
C ALA A 201 0.36 -6.17 11.42
N SER A 202 1.16 -5.18 11.05
CA SER A 202 0.92 -4.32 9.91
C SER A 202 2.15 -4.20 9.01
N ILE A 203 1.91 -3.94 7.73
CA ILE A 203 2.95 -3.51 6.80
C ILE A 203 2.50 -2.27 6.04
N ILE A 204 3.43 -1.33 5.93
CA ILE A 204 3.31 -0.13 5.12
C ILE A 204 4.29 -0.24 3.96
N ILE A 205 3.80 -0.10 2.73
CA ILE A 205 4.61 -0.21 1.51
C ILE A 205 4.54 1.10 0.73
N ALA A 206 5.70 1.68 0.40
CA ALA A 206 5.77 2.95 -0.34
C ALA A 206 4.92 4.06 0.31
N GLY A 207 4.80 4.00 1.63
CA GLY A 207 4.04 4.95 2.43
C GLY A 207 4.90 6.15 2.81
N THR A 208 4.26 7.14 3.42
CA THR A 208 4.94 8.30 3.99
C THR A 208 4.23 8.77 5.25
N LEU A 209 5.01 9.40 6.14
CA LEU A 209 4.52 10.12 7.31
C LEU A 209 4.43 11.63 7.05
N GLU A 210 5.11 12.13 6.01
CA GLU A 210 5.16 13.54 5.60
C GLU A 210 4.42 13.76 4.27
N LEU A 211 3.08 13.67 4.30
CA LEU A 211 2.27 13.82 3.09
C LEU A 211 2.57 15.14 2.38
N ASN A 212 2.55 16.25 3.12
CA ASN A 212 2.73 17.58 2.55
C ASN A 212 4.10 17.78 1.90
N ASP A 213 5.18 17.35 2.56
CA ASP A 213 6.53 17.50 1.99
C ASP A 213 6.69 16.65 0.73
N ASN A 214 6.18 15.40 0.75
CA ASN A 214 6.20 14.55 -0.43
C ASN A 214 5.38 15.13 -1.59
N LEU A 215 4.19 15.66 -1.32
CA LEU A 215 3.37 16.28 -2.36
C LEU A 215 4.04 17.51 -2.96
N ASN A 216 4.66 18.35 -2.14
CA ASN A 216 5.34 19.57 -2.60
C ASN A 216 6.60 19.26 -3.41
N ASN A 217 7.36 18.23 -3.03
CA ASN A 217 8.60 17.85 -3.69
C ASN A 217 8.45 16.78 -4.78
N MET A 218 7.24 16.24 -4.97
CA MET A 218 6.95 15.24 -5.99
C MET A 218 7.33 15.76 -7.40
N PRO A 219 7.98 14.94 -8.25
CA PRO A 219 8.26 15.31 -9.63
C PRO A 219 6.99 15.67 -10.40
N GLU A 220 7.09 16.68 -11.26
CA GLU A 220 5.94 17.27 -11.95
C GLU A 220 5.11 16.27 -12.75
N ILE A 221 5.77 15.28 -13.37
CA ILE A 221 5.08 14.21 -14.11
C ILE A 221 4.14 13.40 -13.22
N TRP A 222 4.53 13.15 -11.97
CA TRP A 222 3.72 12.42 -10.99
C TRP A 222 2.61 13.28 -10.42
N LYS A 223 2.90 14.56 -10.14
CA LYS A 223 1.85 15.53 -9.77
C LYS A 223 0.73 15.55 -10.80
N LYS A 224 1.09 15.61 -12.10
CA LYS A 224 0.11 15.55 -13.20
C LYS A 224 -0.65 14.22 -13.25
N TYR A 225 0.05 13.09 -13.12
CA TYR A 225 -0.57 11.77 -13.11
C TYR A 225 -1.60 11.60 -11.99
N PHE A 226 -1.22 11.89 -10.73
CA PHE A 226 -2.14 11.77 -9.60
C PHE A 226 -3.26 12.80 -9.66
N SER A 227 -2.99 14.03 -10.10
CA SER A 227 -4.04 15.05 -10.31
C SER A 227 -5.09 14.57 -11.29
N HIS A 228 -4.66 14.00 -12.42
CA HIS A 228 -5.56 13.46 -13.43
C HIS A 228 -6.43 12.33 -12.88
N ARG A 229 -5.84 11.39 -12.15
CA ARG A 229 -6.55 10.25 -11.54
C ARG A 229 -7.52 10.70 -10.44
N LEU A 230 -7.11 11.60 -9.56
CA LEU A 230 -7.97 12.15 -8.50
C LEU A 230 -9.13 12.94 -9.08
N LYS A 231 -8.90 13.80 -10.09
CA LYS A 231 -9.97 14.49 -10.83
C LYS A 231 -10.95 13.52 -11.47
N SER A 232 -10.42 12.48 -12.14
CA SER A 232 -11.25 11.45 -12.76
C SER A 232 -12.15 10.76 -11.72
N ARG A 233 -11.61 10.44 -10.53
CA ARG A 233 -12.37 9.84 -9.42
C ARG A 233 -13.39 10.80 -8.82
N ALA A 234 -13.00 12.04 -8.56
CA ALA A 234 -13.90 13.05 -8.00
C ALA A 234 -15.08 13.33 -8.93
N ASN A 235 -14.86 13.32 -10.25
CA ASN A 235 -15.93 13.45 -11.25
C ASN A 235 -16.86 12.23 -11.32
N GLN A 236 -16.39 11.03 -10.91
CA GLN A 236 -17.22 9.82 -10.81
C GLN A 236 -18.04 9.79 -9.52
N SER A 237 -17.54 10.41 -8.45
CA SER A 237 -18.33 10.69 -7.25
C SER A 237 -19.39 11.73 -7.62
N LEU A 238 -20.64 11.29 -7.74
CA LEU A 238 -21.79 12.03 -8.30
C LEU A 238 -22.02 13.46 -7.78
N ASN A 239 -21.34 13.92 -6.73
CA ASN A 239 -21.62 15.19 -6.08
C ASN A 239 -20.40 15.94 -5.49
N CYS A 240 -19.22 15.88 -6.10
CA CYS A 240 -18.03 16.60 -5.60
C CYS A 240 -17.59 17.74 -6.55
N PRO A 241 -18.07 18.99 -6.39
CA PRO A 241 -17.71 20.12 -7.26
C PRO A 241 -16.30 20.71 -7.00
N LEU A 242 -15.43 19.99 -6.30
CA LEU A 242 -14.25 20.56 -5.65
C LEU A 242 -13.09 20.94 -6.60
N PHE A 243 -13.00 20.31 -7.77
CA PHE A 243 -11.80 20.39 -8.59
C PHE A 243 -12.03 21.10 -9.92
N SER A 244 -11.31 22.20 -10.12
CA SER A 244 -11.17 22.86 -11.41
C SER A 244 -10.27 22.03 -12.34
N LYS A 245 -10.48 22.15 -13.66
CA LYS A 245 -9.56 21.57 -14.66
C LYS A 245 -8.10 22.03 -14.43
N ASN A 246 -7.91 23.22 -13.87
CA ASN A 246 -6.59 23.83 -13.67
C ASN A 246 -5.96 23.54 -12.30
N ASP A 247 -6.66 22.90 -11.36
CA ASP A 247 -6.08 22.61 -10.04
C ASP A 247 -4.91 21.62 -10.16
N ASP A 248 -3.78 21.90 -9.53
CA ASP A 248 -2.67 20.95 -9.40
C ASP A 248 -2.87 19.99 -8.21
N LEU A 249 -1.98 19.01 -8.04
CA LEU A 249 -2.13 17.97 -7.02
C LEU A 249 -2.16 18.54 -5.61
N VAL A 250 -1.30 19.53 -5.35
CA VAL A 250 -1.18 20.19 -4.05
C VAL A 250 -2.47 20.96 -3.74
N THR A 251 -3.00 21.69 -4.72
CA THR A 251 -4.29 22.41 -4.60
C THR A 251 -5.44 21.44 -4.37
N ILE A 252 -5.50 20.34 -5.12
CA ILE A 252 -6.51 19.28 -4.96
C ILE A 252 -6.45 18.73 -3.53
N ILE A 253 -5.26 18.40 -3.04
CA ILE A 253 -5.09 17.77 -1.73
C ILE A 253 -5.29 18.76 -0.58
N ASN A 254 -4.92 20.04 -0.72
CA ASN A 254 -5.23 21.06 0.27
C ASN A 254 -6.75 21.32 0.42
N LYS A 255 -7.53 21.05 -0.63
CA LYS A 255 -9.01 21.07 -0.58
C LYS A 255 -9.60 19.80 0.05
N ILE A 256 -8.79 18.79 0.33
CA ILE A 256 -9.20 17.53 0.96
C ILE A 256 -8.97 17.71 2.47
N ASN A 257 -10.06 17.66 3.22
CA ASN A 257 -10.07 17.95 4.64
C ASN A 257 -9.53 16.80 5.52
N ASP A 258 -8.70 15.92 4.94
CA ASP A 258 -8.03 14.83 5.66
C ASP A 258 -6.67 15.22 6.20
N LEU A 259 -6.09 16.25 5.59
CA LEU A 259 -4.79 16.79 5.96
C LEU A 259 -4.88 17.74 7.14
N THR A 260 -6.05 18.27 7.47
CA THR A 260 -6.23 19.13 8.65
C THR A 260 -5.95 18.37 9.95
N ASP A 261 -6.26 17.07 10.00
CA ASP A 261 -5.89 16.18 11.10
C ASP A 261 -4.40 15.78 11.11
N ILE A 262 -3.73 15.90 9.95
CA ILE A 262 -2.28 15.62 9.77
C ILE A 262 -1.49 16.95 9.73
N ASN A 263 -2.15 18.10 9.91
CA ASN A 263 -1.56 19.43 9.88
C ASN A 263 -0.84 19.75 11.19
N LEU A 264 0.01 18.81 11.61
CA LEU A 264 1.02 19.04 12.60
C LEU A 264 2.06 19.94 11.92
N LYS A 265 1.90 21.24 12.11
CA LYS A 265 2.82 22.27 11.66
C LYS A 265 4.23 21.93 12.13
N HIS A 266 5.08 21.55 11.18
CA HIS A 266 6.52 21.35 11.32
C HIS A 266 6.99 20.29 12.34
N GLU A 267 8.16 19.74 12.01
CA GLU A 267 9.11 19.01 12.88
C GLU A 267 8.99 17.48 12.96
N SER A 268 10.19 16.88 12.85
CA SER A 268 10.63 15.54 13.32
C SER A 268 9.91 14.89 14.49
N GLU A 269 9.25 15.69 15.33
CA GLU A 269 8.50 15.25 16.49
C GLU A 269 7.17 14.57 16.12
N VAL A 270 6.60 14.86 14.95
CA VAL A 270 5.35 14.22 14.49
C VAL A 270 5.56 12.73 14.24
N GLU A 271 6.63 12.40 13.52
CA GLU A 271 6.95 11.01 13.18
C GLU A 271 7.26 10.20 14.43
N LYS A 272 8.08 10.75 15.34
CA LYS A 272 8.34 10.14 16.64
C LYS A 272 7.05 9.90 17.41
N ARG A 273 6.15 10.89 17.47
CA ARG A 273 4.85 10.74 18.15
C ARG A 273 3.98 9.66 17.52
N ILE A 274 4.00 9.51 16.19
CA ILE A 274 3.27 8.44 15.49
C ILE A 274 3.90 7.10 15.84
N VAL A 275 5.20 6.94 15.63
CA VAL A 275 5.94 5.68 15.83
C VAL A 275 5.87 5.21 17.28
N ASN A 276 6.00 6.11 18.25
CA ASN A 276 5.93 5.79 19.68
C ASN A 276 4.53 5.38 20.14
N LYS A 277 3.49 5.70 19.35
CA LYS A 277 2.10 5.28 19.62
C LYS A 277 1.73 3.97 18.95
N ILE A 278 2.56 3.45 18.03
CA ILE A 278 2.32 2.16 17.40
C ILE A 278 2.53 1.06 18.44
N ASN A 279 1.44 0.39 18.79
CA ASN A 279 1.40 -0.69 19.78
C ASN A 279 1.30 -2.09 19.15
N VAL A 280 1.20 -2.18 17.82
CA VAL A 280 1.19 -3.42 17.05
C VAL A 280 2.45 -3.48 16.18
N PRO A 281 3.11 -4.66 16.06
CA PRO A 281 4.26 -4.81 15.17
C PRO A 281 3.99 -4.30 13.76
N CYS A 282 4.81 -3.36 13.31
CA CYS A 282 4.67 -2.63 12.06
C CYS A 282 5.98 -2.67 11.29
N LEU A 283 5.92 -3.16 10.05
CA LEU A 283 7.01 -3.08 9.10
C LEU A 283 6.75 -1.95 8.10
N PHE A 284 7.70 -1.04 7.98
CA PHE A 284 7.68 0.04 7.00
C PHE A 284 8.70 -0.24 5.88
N LEU A 285 8.22 -0.57 4.69
CA LEU A 285 9.02 -0.97 3.54
C LEU A 285 8.98 0.10 2.45
N ASN A 286 10.11 0.78 2.25
CA ASN A 286 10.28 1.78 1.20
C ASN A 286 11.43 1.46 0.26
N SER A 287 11.42 2.13 -0.89
CA SER A 287 12.56 2.13 -1.80
C SER A 287 13.28 3.48 -1.72
N ILE A 288 14.60 3.45 -1.74
CA ILE A 288 15.40 4.68 -1.82
C ILE A 288 15.33 5.30 -3.22
N ASP A 289 14.91 4.53 -4.22
CA ASP A 289 14.72 5.00 -5.59
C ASP A 289 13.26 5.40 -5.85
N ASP A 290 12.41 5.49 -4.82
CA ASP A 290 11.04 5.95 -4.94
C ASP A 290 11.02 7.45 -5.35
N PRO A 291 10.52 7.79 -6.54
CA PRO A 291 10.49 9.17 -7.01
C PRO A 291 9.39 10.01 -6.35
N ILE A 292 8.48 9.40 -5.61
CA ILE A 292 7.30 10.04 -5.00
C ILE A 292 7.49 10.20 -3.49
N VAL A 293 8.04 9.18 -2.85
CA VAL A 293 8.37 9.23 -1.42
C VAL A 293 9.80 9.66 -1.27
N LYS A 294 10.02 10.85 -0.71
CA LYS A 294 11.35 11.30 -0.36
C LYS A 294 11.99 10.26 0.55
N VAL A 295 13.20 9.82 0.17
CA VAL A 295 14.02 8.98 1.04
C VAL A 295 14.16 9.73 2.35
N PHE A 296 13.73 9.13 3.45
CA PHE A 296 14.03 9.74 4.73
C PHE A 296 15.55 9.71 4.87
N ASN A 297 16.18 10.88 4.81
CA ASN A 297 17.58 10.98 5.16
C ASN A 297 17.68 10.83 6.68
N ASN A 298 18.16 9.66 7.11
CA ASN A 298 18.53 9.40 8.51
C ASN A 298 19.55 10.41 9.06
N GLU A 299 20.20 11.21 8.21
CA GLU A 299 21.13 12.26 8.63
C GLU A 299 20.48 13.33 9.51
N HIS A 300 19.14 13.43 9.53
CA HIS A 300 18.40 14.36 10.40
C HIS A 300 17.33 13.70 11.29
N TYR A 301 17.08 12.39 11.17
CA TYR A 301 15.94 11.74 11.81
C TYR A 301 16.28 10.32 12.28
N PRO A 302 16.73 10.14 13.52
CA PRO A 302 16.80 8.81 14.12
C PRO A 302 15.38 8.33 14.42
N ILE A 303 14.79 7.55 13.52
CA ILE A 303 13.61 6.72 13.80
C ILE A 303 14.08 5.57 14.70
N LEU A 304 14.42 5.87 15.95
CA LEU A 304 14.95 4.86 16.87
C LEU A 304 13.85 4.27 17.76
N ASP A 305 12.84 4.99 18.24
CA ASP A 305 12.23 4.55 19.51
C ASP A 305 10.84 3.89 19.47
N SER A 306 10.69 2.73 18.81
CA SER A 306 9.57 1.84 19.15
C SER A 306 9.92 0.36 19.03
N ASP A 307 9.56 -0.40 20.07
CA ASP A 307 9.69 -1.86 20.10
C ASP A 307 8.82 -2.56 19.05
N ASN A 308 7.80 -1.87 18.53
CA ASN A 308 6.84 -2.39 17.58
C ASN A 308 7.02 -1.85 16.17
N PHE A 309 8.10 -1.12 15.87
CA PHE A 309 8.31 -0.54 14.55
C PHE A 309 9.67 -0.93 13.98
N ILE A 310 9.66 -1.40 12.73
CA ILE A 310 10.88 -1.65 11.96
C ILE A 310 10.74 -1.09 10.56
N ARG A 311 11.83 -0.55 10.04
CA ARG A 311 11.89 -0.02 8.68
C ARG A 311 12.93 -0.74 7.85
N VAL A 312 12.60 -0.94 6.58
CA VAL A 312 13.48 -1.50 5.56
C VAL A 312 13.47 -0.57 4.35
N ASP A 313 14.62 -0.02 4.02
CA ASP A 313 14.85 0.74 2.80
C ASP A 313 15.61 -0.13 1.79
N THR A 314 15.16 -0.15 0.54
CA THR A 314 15.73 -1.01 -0.52
C THR A 314 16.06 -0.23 -1.78
N LYS A 315 17.01 -0.72 -2.61
CA LYS A 315 17.37 -0.12 -3.93
C LYS A 315 16.58 -0.69 -5.13
N LEU A 316 15.45 -1.34 -4.87
CA LEU A 316 14.85 -2.26 -5.86
C LEU A 316 13.35 -2.02 -6.14
N GLY A 317 12.84 -0.82 -5.89
CA GLY A 317 11.43 -0.50 -6.19
C GLY A 317 11.21 0.94 -6.61
N GLY A 318 10.19 1.19 -7.42
CA GLY A 318 9.61 2.53 -7.52
C GLY A 318 8.63 2.75 -6.36
N HIS A 319 7.65 3.63 -6.57
CA HIS A 319 6.54 3.85 -5.65
C HIS A 319 5.56 2.67 -5.62
N GLY A 320 5.87 1.63 -4.86
CA GLY A 320 5.04 0.43 -4.70
C GLY A 320 5.14 -0.60 -5.85
N LEU A 321 5.97 -0.31 -6.86
CA LEU A 321 6.21 -1.19 -8.00
C LEU A 321 7.53 -1.96 -7.80
N TYR A 322 7.43 -3.24 -7.46
CA TYR A 322 8.53 -4.20 -7.37
C TYR A 322 8.34 -5.29 -8.42
N MET A 323 8.62 -4.98 -9.68
CA MET A 323 8.37 -5.93 -10.76
C MET A 323 9.44 -7.01 -10.85
N LYS A 324 9.00 -8.26 -10.93
CA LYS A 324 9.81 -9.41 -11.29
C LYS A 324 9.14 -10.18 -12.43
N LEU A 325 9.90 -10.55 -13.46
CA LEU A 325 9.45 -11.48 -14.48
C LEU A 325 9.86 -12.90 -14.08
N GLU A 326 8.88 -13.78 -13.84
CA GLU A 326 9.12 -15.20 -13.55
C GLU A 326 8.27 -16.05 -14.48
N ASN A 327 8.88 -17.03 -15.16
CA ASN A 327 8.17 -17.96 -16.05
C ASN A 327 7.20 -17.25 -17.03
N TRP A 328 7.65 -16.14 -17.62
CA TRP A 328 6.86 -15.31 -18.55
C TRP A 328 5.64 -14.60 -17.94
N LYS A 329 5.53 -14.54 -16.61
CA LYS A 329 4.51 -13.77 -15.90
C LYS A 329 5.14 -12.61 -15.14
N PHE A 330 4.54 -11.43 -15.25
CA PHE A 330 4.93 -10.27 -14.46
C PHE A 330 4.30 -10.36 -13.07
N ASN A 331 5.15 -10.40 -12.05
CA ASN A 331 4.76 -10.26 -10.65
C ASN A 331 5.15 -8.84 -10.20
N PHE A 332 4.17 -7.97 -9.99
CA PHE A 332 4.40 -6.54 -9.74
C PHE A 332 4.88 -6.25 -8.31
N CYS A 333 4.78 -7.22 -7.39
CA CYS A 333 5.00 -6.99 -5.97
C CYS A 333 5.68 -8.16 -5.23
N LEU A 334 6.28 -9.13 -5.95
CA LEU A 334 6.73 -10.38 -5.32
C LEU A 334 7.68 -10.15 -4.14
N PHE A 335 8.58 -9.18 -4.26
CA PHE A 335 9.55 -8.86 -3.23
C PHE A 335 8.90 -8.31 -1.97
N SER A 336 8.02 -7.30 -2.12
CA SER A 336 7.32 -6.71 -0.97
C SER A 336 6.34 -7.69 -0.34
N THR A 337 5.66 -8.55 -1.12
CA THR A 337 4.78 -9.59 -0.57
C THR A 337 5.51 -10.70 0.16
N ASN A 338 6.68 -11.11 -0.34
CA ASN A 338 7.51 -12.10 0.36
C ASN A 338 7.98 -11.55 1.70
N ILE A 339 8.48 -10.31 1.72
CA ILE A 339 8.87 -9.62 2.97
C ILE A 339 7.67 -9.56 3.92
N ALA A 340 6.52 -9.09 3.43
CA ALA A 340 5.30 -8.95 4.21
C ALA A 340 4.85 -10.26 4.83
N ASN A 341 4.81 -11.33 4.05
CA ASN A 341 4.41 -12.64 4.54
C ASN A 341 5.39 -13.20 5.57
N ASN A 342 6.70 -13.06 5.35
CA ASN A 342 7.67 -13.47 6.35
C ASN A 342 7.54 -12.66 7.63
N PHE A 343 7.26 -11.36 7.54
CA PHE A 343 6.95 -10.54 8.70
C PHE A 343 5.70 -11.05 9.42
N PHE A 344 4.59 -11.29 8.70
CA PHE A 344 3.32 -11.77 9.28
C PHE A 344 3.45 -13.15 9.94
N GLU A 345 4.07 -14.13 9.28
CA GLU A 345 4.22 -15.49 9.83
C GLU A 345 5.03 -15.51 11.14
N ASN A 346 5.94 -14.55 11.34
CA ASN A 346 6.69 -14.39 12.58
C ASN A 346 5.87 -13.88 13.78
N PHE A 347 4.61 -13.47 13.58
CA PHE A 347 3.67 -13.05 14.63
C PHE A 347 2.39 -13.88 14.67
N ILE A 348 2.25 -14.88 13.79
CA ILE A 348 1.23 -15.93 13.94
C ILE A 348 1.65 -16.90 15.06
N GLN A 349 2.95 -17.03 15.31
CA GLN A 349 3.54 -18.04 16.21
C GLN A 349 3.89 -17.52 17.62
N SER A 350 3.65 -16.25 17.89
CA SER A 350 3.88 -15.59 19.20
C SER A 350 2.55 -15.22 19.82
#